data_AF-A0A7W1MWL9-F1
#
_entry.id   AF-A0A7W1MWL9-F1
#
_cell.length_a   1.000
_cell.length_b   1.000
_cell.length_c   1.000
_cell.angle_alpha   90.00
_cell.angle_beta   90.00
_cell.angle_gamma   90.00
#
_symmetry.space_group_name_H-M   'P 1'
#
loop_
_entity.id
_entity.type
_entity.pdbx_description
1 polymer ?
#
loop_
_entity_poly.entity_id
_entity_poly.type
_entity_poly.pdbx_seq_one_letter_code
_entity_poly.pdbx_strand_id
1 'polypeptide(L)'
;WLRGEYTTKTDARLELGVRRIVDDDSFYDSIKLMAAFVRKAGFEGLLVNLDEMVVLSHRLPNSRARQANYEALLTLLNDSFQGNSRGLGFIFAGTDECLEDKRRGLFSYEALRSRLAENTIAREQGLVDLSGPVVRLQPLTPEDLFVLLKNIAFVHAGGDPSKVLVPDDGIIATLRAASERLGAEYFRTPRDVVRSFIGLLNVLDQNPGKTWQELLGVEVFTKPEAPMSAEEEFANGAAPATDDAADDLTSFKL
;
A
#
# COMPACT_ATOMS: atom_id res chain seq x y z
N TRP A 1 -23.48 -9.83 3.20
CA TRP A 1 -22.96 -10.87 4.12
C TRP A 1 -21.45 -10.98 4.14
N LEU A 2 -20.79 -11.31 3.00
CA LEU A 2 -19.33 -11.45 2.92
C LEU A 2 -18.55 -10.18 3.29
N ARG A 3 -19.20 -9.02 3.22
CA ARG A 3 -18.67 -7.73 3.66
C ARG A 3 -18.59 -7.56 5.19
N GLY A 4 -19.14 -8.49 5.98
CA GLY A 4 -19.23 -8.33 7.43
C GLY A 4 -20.22 -7.26 7.91
N GLU A 5 -21.13 -6.82 7.04
CA GLU A 5 -22.03 -5.68 7.31
C GLU A 5 -23.15 -5.97 8.34
N TYR A 6 -23.40 -7.24 8.67
CA TYR A 6 -24.45 -7.61 9.63
C TYR A 6 -23.89 -7.67 11.05
N THR A 7 -24.40 -6.82 11.92
CA THR A 7 -24.06 -6.82 13.35
C THR A 7 -24.80 -7.89 14.15
N THR A 8 -25.98 -8.33 13.69
CA THR A 8 -26.76 -9.38 14.34
C THR A 8 -27.10 -10.54 13.41
N LYS A 9 -27.18 -11.75 13.99
CA LYS A 9 -27.62 -12.97 13.28
C LYS A 9 -29.10 -12.92 12.88
N THR A 10 -29.90 -12.10 13.56
CA THR A 10 -31.33 -11.95 13.29
C THR A 10 -31.53 -11.25 11.96
N ASP A 11 -30.84 -10.14 11.74
CA ASP A 11 -30.94 -9.34 10.51
C ASP A 11 -30.44 -10.14 9.31
N ALA A 12 -29.28 -10.79 9.43
CA ALA A 12 -28.74 -11.66 8.39
C ALA A 12 -29.69 -12.82 8.04
N ARG A 13 -30.44 -13.34 9.02
CA ARG A 13 -31.43 -14.40 8.79
C ARG A 13 -32.67 -13.87 8.08
N LEU A 14 -33.15 -12.70 8.46
CA LEU A 14 -34.34 -12.10 7.86
C LEU A 14 -34.11 -11.74 6.39
N GLU A 15 -32.96 -11.14 6.08
CA GLU A 15 -32.66 -10.66 4.73
C GLU A 15 -32.10 -11.75 3.81
N LEU A 16 -31.23 -12.62 4.33
CA LEU A 16 -30.45 -13.56 3.52
C LEU A 16 -30.67 -15.03 3.88
N GLY A 17 -31.48 -15.33 4.89
CA GLY A 17 -31.76 -16.71 5.33
C GLY A 17 -30.58 -17.43 6.00
N VAL A 18 -29.45 -16.74 6.24
CA VAL A 18 -28.25 -17.32 6.86
C VAL A 18 -28.24 -17.13 8.38
N ARG A 19 -27.68 -18.11 9.10
CA ARG A 19 -27.64 -18.12 10.58
C ARG A 19 -26.30 -17.70 11.18
N ARG A 20 -25.31 -17.43 10.34
CA ARG A 20 -23.97 -16.98 10.74
C ARG A 20 -23.75 -15.58 10.19
N ILE A 21 -22.93 -14.80 10.87
CA ILE A 21 -22.37 -13.52 10.40
C ILE A 21 -20.85 -13.64 10.47
N VAL A 22 -20.15 -12.71 9.80
CA VAL A 22 -18.70 -12.59 9.95
C VAL A 22 -18.45 -11.59 11.06
N ASP A 23 -17.78 -12.04 12.12
CA ASP A 23 -17.37 -11.26 13.29
C ASP A 23 -15.86 -11.42 13.50
N ASP A 24 -15.30 -10.75 14.51
CA ASP A 24 -13.85 -10.78 14.78
C ASP A 24 -13.32 -12.20 14.98
N ASP A 25 -14.10 -13.08 15.63
CA ASP A 25 -13.73 -14.48 15.89
C ASP A 25 -13.76 -15.35 14.64
N SER A 26 -14.65 -15.06 13.68
CA SER A 26 -14.87 -15.85 12.47
C SER A 26 -14.30 -15.24 11.18
N PHE A 27 -13.72 -14.05 11.27
CA PHE A 27 -13.15 -13.31 10.13
C PHE A 27 -12.13 -14.14 9.36
N TYR A 28 -11.15 -14.72 10.06
CA TYR A 28 -10.08 -15.47 9.38
C TYR A 28 -10.60 -16.73 8.68
N ASP A 29 -11.48 -17.49 9.35
CA ASP A 29 -12.11 -18.66 8.73
C ASP A 29 -12.98 -18.27 7.53
N SER A 30 -13.61 -17.11 7.57
CA SER A 30 -14.37 -16.56 6.44
C SER A 30 -13.47 -16.25 5.25
N ILE A 31 -12.26 -15.72 5.48
CA ILE A 31 -11.25 -15.53 4.41
C ILE A 31 -10.78 -16.87 3.85
N LYS A 32 -10.54 -17.89 4.69
CA LYS A 32 -10.19 -19.24 4.21
C LYS A 32 -11.28 -19.82 3.31
N LEU A 33 -12.54 -19.64 3.69
CA LEU A 33 -13.69 -20.05 2.87
C LEU A 33 -13.73 -19.29 1.54
N MET A 34 -13.44 -17.99 1.55
CA MET A 34 -13.32 -17.19 0.32
C MET A 34 -12.20 -17.73 -0.58
N ALA A 35 -11.02 -18.03 -0.03
CA ALA A 35 -9.92 -18.62 -0.79
C ALA A 35 -10.30 -19.97 -1.41
N ALA A 36 -10.98 -20.83 -0.64
CA ALA A 36 -11.49 -22.11 -1.14
C ALA A 36 -12.53 -21.93 -2.27
N PHE A 37 -13.39 -20.91 -2.17
CA PHE A 37 -14.33 -20.54 -3.23
C PHE A 37 -13.61 -20.06 -4.49
N VAL A 38 -12.65 -19.13 -4.36
CA VAL A 38 -11.84 -18.61 -5.48
C VAL A 38 -11.15 -19.75 -6.23
N ARG A 39 -10.62 -20.75 -5.50
CA ARG A 39 -10.05 -21.95 -6.12
C ARG A 39 -11.06 -22.80 -6.86
N LYS A 40 -12.26 -22.98 -6.30
CA LYS A 40 -13.35 -23.70 -6.96
C LYS A 40 -13.85 -22.96 -8.21
N ALA A 41 -13.71 -21.63 -8.26
CA ALA A 41 -14.03 -20.81 -9.42
C ALA A 41 -12.99 -20.92 -10.55
N GLY A 42 -11.86 -21.61 -10.33
CA GLY A 42 -10.84 -21.90 -11.35
C GLY A 42 -9.53 -21.12 -11.20
N PHE A 43 -9.39 -20.26 -10.19
CA PHE A 43 -8.13 -19.57 -9.89
C PHE A 43 -7.20 -20.41 -9.00
N GLU A 44 -5.93 -20.03 -8.90
CA GLU A 44 -4.96 -20.77 -8.08
C GLU A 44 -5.12 -20.50 -6.58
N GLY A 45 -5.60 -19.31 -6.21
CA GLY A 45 -5.79 -18.91 -4.82
C GLY A 45 -6.21 -17.45 -4.65
N LEU A 46 -6.29 -17.01 -3.41
CA LEU A 46 -6.58 -15.64 -2.99
C LEU A 46 -5.33 -15.03 -2.36
N LEU A 47 -4.94 -13.83 -2.83
CA LEU A 47 -3.88 -13.03 -2.22
C LEU A 47 -4.52 -11.84 -1.51
N VAL A 48 -4.25 -11.68 -0.22
CA VAL A 48 -4.78 -10.60 0.61
C VAL A 48 -3.64 -9.65 0.98
N ASN A 49 -3.75 -8.40 0.54
CA ASN A 49 -2.76 -7.38 0.84
C ASN A 49 -3.30 -6.51 1.99
N LEU A 50 -2.52 -6.41 3.06
CA LEU A 50 -2.75 -5.49 4.17
C LEU A 50 -1.71 -4.39 4.07
N ASP A 51 -2.17 -3.22 3.68
CA ASP A 51 -1.34 -2.03 3.64
C ASP A 51 -1.44 -1.26 4.97
N GLU A 52 -0.49 -0.36 5.20
CA GLU A 52 -0.52 0.58 6.32
C GLU A 52 -0.53 -0.09 7.70
N MET A 53 0.34 -1.09 7.90
CA MET A 53 0.47 -1.80 9.19
C MET A 53 0.82 -0.87 10.37
N VAL A 54 1.32 0.33 10.10
CA VAL A 54 1.54 1.39 11.08
C VAL A 54 0.25 1.78 11.82
N VAL A 55 -0.93 1.55 11.22
CA VAL A 55 -2.23 1.74 11.88
C VAL A 55 -2.35 0.84 13.11
N LEU A 56 -1.97 -0.44 12.97
CA LEU A 56 -2.07 -1.42 14.05
C LEU A 56 -1.05 -1.15 15.17
N SER A 57 0.11 -0.58 14.85
CA SER A 57 1.19 -0.34 15.82
C SER A 57 1.15 1.06 16.45
N HIS A 58 1.19 2.10 15.64
CA HIS A 58 1.42 3.48 16.08
C HIS A 58 0.15 4.32 16.14
N ARG A 59 -0.86 4.05 15.30
CA ARG A 59 -2.10 4.82 15.31
C ARG A 59 -3.13 4.27 16.29
N LEU A 60 -3.15 2.97 16.56
CA LEU A 60 -4.05 2.36 17.54
C LEU A 60 -3.51 2.61 18.97
N PRO A 61 -4.15 3.46 19.80
CA PRO A 61 -3.61 3.81 21.13
C PRO A 61 -3.85 2.72 22.18
N ASN A 62 -4.92 1.94 22.04
CA ASN A 62 -5.32 0.91 23.00
C ASN A 62 -4.39 -0.32 22.92
N SER A 63 -3.64 -0.59 23.98
CA SER A 63 -2.69 -1.70 24.03
C SER A 63 -3.35 -3.08 23.95
N ARG A 64 -4.55 -3.26 24.52
CA ARG A 64 -5.27 -4.54 24.46
C ARG A 64 -5.71 -4.83 23.02
N ALA A 65 -6.23 -3.82 22.34
CA ALA A 65 -6.63 -3.96 20.94
C ALA A 65 -5.41 -4.26 20.04
N ARG A 66 -4.27 -3.59 20.26
CA ARG A 66 -3.01 -3.93 19.54
C ARG A 66 -2.59 -5.37 19.77
N GLN A 67 -2.61 -5.83 21.02
CA GLN A 67 -2.23 -7.19 21.37
C GLN A 67 -3.11 -8.23 20.67
N ALA A 68 -4.44 -8.02 20.66
CA ALA A 68 -5.37 -8.90 19.95
C ALA A 68 -5.10 -8.94 18.43
N ASN A 69 -4.78 -7.79 17.82
CA ASN A 69 -4.38 -7.74 16.41
C ASN A 69 -3.07 -8.51 16.16
N TYR A 70 -2.09 -8.43 17.07
CA TYR A 70 -0.83 -9.17 16.94
C TYR A 70 -1.00 -10.67 17.10
N GLU A 71 -1.94 -11.11 17.94
CA GLU A 71 -2.34 -12.52 18.05
C GLU A 71 -3.04 -13.01 16.77
N ALA A 72 -3.89 -12.17 16.16
CA ALA A 72 -4.48 -12.47 14.86
C ALA A 72 -3.40 -12.62 13.79
N LEU A 73 -2.48 -11.66 13.66
CA LEU A 73 -1.35 -11.74 12.71
C LEU A 73 -0.48 -12.98 12.93
N LEU A 74 -0.19 -13.31 14.19
CA LEU A 74 0.58 -14.51 14.52
C LEU A 74 -0.15 -15.78 14.08
N THR A 75 -1.47 -15.82 14.23
CA THR A 75 -2.32 -16.93 13.76
C THR A 75 -2.24 -17.05 12.24
N LEU A 76 -2.35 -15.94 11.50
CA LEU A 76 -2.21 -15.93 10.03
C LEU A 76 -0.84 -16.47 9.59
N LEU A 77 0.24 -16.01 10.22
CA LEU A 77 1.61 -16.44 9.90
C LEU A 77 1.82 -17.92 10.20
N ASN A 78 1.37 -18.40 11.36
CA ASN A 78 1.51 -19.79 11.76
C ASN A 78 0.76 -20.73 10.81
N ASP A 79 -0.48 -20.42 10.46
CA ASP A 79 -1.25 -21.24 9.54
C ASP A 79 -0.64 -21.27 8.13
N SER A 80 -0.05 -20.15 7.70
CA SER A 80 0.68 -20.07 6.43
C SER A 80 1.93 -20.94 6.44
N PHE A 81 2.73 -20.92 7.51
CA PHE A 81 3.92 -21.77 7.63
C PHE A 81 3.59 -23.27 7.80
N GLN A 82 2.49 -23.58 8.48
CA GLN A 82 2.05 -24.97 8.69
C GLN A 82 1.33 -25.56 7.47
N GLY A 83 0.97 -24.75 6.48
CA GLY A 83 0.28 -25.18 5.27
C GLY A 83 -1.22 -25.43 5.47
N ASN A 84 -1.82 -24.87 6.52
CA ASN A 84 -3.25 -24.96 6.82
C ASN A 84 -4.11 -24.05 5.93
N SER A 85 -3.51 -23.01 5.33
CA SER A 85 -4.16 -21.99 4.51
C SER A 85 -3.94 -22.19 3.00
N ARG A 86 -4.15 -23.43 2.48
CA ARG A 86 -3.85 -23.75 1.08
C ARG A 86 -4.58 -22.85 0.07
N GLY A 87 -3.81 -22.11 -0.72
CA GLY A 87 -4.32 -21.19 -1.73
C GLY A 87 -4.82 -19.86 -1.16
N LEU A 88 -4.34 -19.50 0.02
CA LEU A 88 -4.48 -18.18 0.62
C LEU A 88 -3.08 -17.64 0.92
N GLY A 89 -2.75 -16.48 0.37
CA GLY A 89 -1.53 -15.75 0.65
C GLY A 89 -1.83 -14.40 1.31
N PHE A 90 -0.90 -13.93 2.14
CA PHE A 90 -0.97 -12.60 2.76
C PHE A 90 0.30 -11.81 2.44
N ILE A 91 0.14 -10.53 2.11
CA ILE A 91 1.24 -9.56 2.02
C ILE A 91 0.93 -8.43 3.00
N PHE A 92 1.89 -8.12 3.88
CA PHE A 92 1.77 -7.03 4.84
C PHE A 92 2.78 -5.96 4.45
N ALA A 93 2.31 -4.73 4.23
CA ALA A 93 3.15 -3.57 3.96
C ALA A 93 3.17 -2.64 5.16
N GLY A 94 4.36 -2.22 5.57
CA GLY A 94 4.55 -1.35 6.72
C GLY A 94 5.96 -0.77 6.74
N THR A 95 6.13 0.28 7.54
CA THR A 95 7.42 0.92 7.74
C THR A 95 8.37 0.06 8.56
N ASP A 96 9.68 0.33 8.47
CA ASP A 96 10.68 -0.30 9.33
C ASP A 96 10.34 -0.13 10.81
N GLU A 97 9.82 1.04 11.20
CA GLU A 97 9.37 1.32 12.56
C GLU A 97 8.19 0.43 12.99
N CYS A 98 7.24 0.17 12.09
CA CYS A 98 6.13 -0.76 12.34
C CYS A 98 6.64 -2.17 12.67
N LEU A 99 7.75 -2.59 12.07
CA LEU A 99 8.36 -3.89 12.35
C LEU A 99 9.21 -3.85 13.63
N GLU A 100 10.18 -2.93 13.70
CA GLU A 100 11.30 -2.97 14.64
C GLU A 100 11.07 -2.26 15.99
N ASP A 101 10.07 -1.39 16.12
CA ASP A 101 9.82 -0.71 17.40
C ASP A 101 9.52 -1.74 18.51
N LYS A 102 10.42 -1.81 19.49
CA LYS A 102 10.35 -2.74 20.63
C LYS A 102 9.21 -2.44 21.59
N ARG A 103 8.58 -1.27 21.50
CA ARG A 103 7.47 -0.87 22.36
C ARG A 103 6.12 -1.01 21.68
N ARG A 104 6.00 -0.57 20.42
CA ARG A 104 4.72 -0.57 19.70
C ARG A 104 4.72 -1.37 18.41
N GLY A 105 5.86 -1.64 17.80
CA GLY A 105 5.97 -2.41 16.56
C GLY A 105 5.74 -3.91 16.75
N LEU A 106 5.77 -4.68 15.67
CA LEU A 106 5.56 -6.13 15.70
C LEU A 106 6.62 -6.85 16.56
N PHE A 107 7.85 -6.33 16.63
CA PHE A 107 8.91 -6.88 17.47
C PHE A 107 8.70 -6.68 18.97
N SER A 108 7.74 -5.85 19.39
CA SER A 108 7.32 -5.78 20.79
C SER A 108 6.66 -7.08 21.28
N TYR A 109 6.15 -7.91 20.36
CA TYR A 109 5.58 -9.21 20.67
C TYR A 109 6.55 -10.33 20.27
N GLU A 110 7.16 -10.97 21.27
CA GLU A 110 8.28 -11.91 21.06
C GLU A 110 7.94 -13.08 20.12
N ALA A 111 6.69 -13.57 20.16
CA ALA A 111 6.25 -14.62 19.27
C ALA A 111 6.27 -14.20 17.79
N LEU A 112 5.86 -12.97 17.47
CA LEU A 112 5.99 -12.41 16.12
C LEU A 112 7.44 -12.14 15.77
N ARG A 113 8.21 -11.55 16.68
CA ARG A 113 9.64 -11.26 16.49
C ARG A 113 10.42 -12.50 16.06
N SER A 114 10.20 -13.63 16.72
CA SER A 114 10.88 -14.88 16.38
C SER A 114 10.54 -15.40 14.97
N ARG A 115 9.31 -15.15 14.49
CA ARG A 115 8.84 -15.58 13.16
C ARG A 115 9.24 -14.64 12.04
N LEU A 116 9.40 -13.36 12.34
CA LEU A 116 9.74 -12.31 11.39
C LEU A 116 11.23 -11.96 11.41
N ALA A 117 12.03 -12.66 12.23
CA ALA A 117 13.46 -12.43 12.30
C ALA A 117 14.13 -12.68 10.95
N GLU A 118 14.90 -11.70 10.51
CA GLU A 118 15.69 -11.77 9.29
C GLU A 118 16.93 -12.66 9.49
N ASN A 119 17.50 -13.10 8.37
CA ASN A 119 18.74 -13.84 8.36
C ASN A 119 19.91 -12.96 8.80
N THR A 120 20.49 -13.27 9.97
CA THR A 120 21.59 -12.51 10.56
C THR A 120 22.82 -12.46 9.65
N ILE A 121 23.14 -13.55 8.93
CA ILE A 121 24.29 -13.61 8.02
C ILE A 121 24.09 -12.64 6.86
N ALA A 122 22.91 -12.67 6.25
CA ALA A 122 22.58 -11.77 5.16
C ALA A 122 22.65 -10.31 5.62
N ARG A 123 22.08 -10.01 6.79
CA ARG A 123 22.11 -8.66 7.38
C ARG A 123 23.51 -8.17 7.69
N GLU A 124 24.37 -8.99 8.30
CA GLU A 124 25.73 -8.60 8.69
C GLU A 124 26.66 -8.40 7.48
N GLN A 125 26.46 -9.18 6.41
CA GLN A 125 27.26 -9.08 5.19
C GLN A 125 26.69 -8.10 4.16
N GLY A 126 25.57 -7.42 4.47
CA GLY A 126 24.89 -6.52 3.53
C GLY A 126 24.36 -7.24 2.29
N LEU A 127 24.02 -8.53 2.42
CA LEU A 127 23.46 -9.35 1.35
C LEU A 127 21.93 -9.29 1.38
N VAL A 128 21.32 -9.45 0.20
CA VAL A 128 19.87 -9.49 0.05
C VAL A 128 19.38 -10.94 0.14
N ASP A 129 18.57 -11.23 1.16
CA ASP A 129 17.89 -12.52 1.33
C ASP A 129 16.38 -12.32 1.12
N LEU A 130 15.88 -12.83 -0.01
CA LEU A 130 14.45 -12.77 -0.36
C LEU A 130 13.69 -14.04 0.02
N SER A 131 14.34 -14.99 0.69
CA SER A 131 13.70 -16.24 1.12
C SER A 131 13.00 -16.12 2.48
N GLY A 132 13.31 -15.05 3.22
CA GLY A 132 12.72 -14.75 4.52
C GLY A 132 11.27 -14.25 4.41
N PRO A 133 10.53 -14.24 5.55
CA PRO A 133 9.16 -13.75 5.61
C PRO A 133 9.05 -12.21 5.59
N VAL A 134 10.17 -11.52 5.70
CA VAL A 134 10.29 -10.07 5.62
C VAL A 134 11.18 -9.73 4.44
N VAL A 135 10.71 -8.85 3.56
CA VAL A 135 11.47 -8.32 2.43
C VAL A 135 11.58 -6.80 2.63
N ARG A 136 12.81 -6.30 2.72
CA ARG A 136 13.05 -4.85 2.81
C ARG A 136 13.19 -4.24 1.43
N LEU A 137 12.38 -3.23 1.16
CA LEU A 137 12.43 -2.48 -0.08
C LEU A 137 13.55 -1.44 0.00
N GLN A 138 14.39 -1.38 -1.03
CA GLN A 138 15.39 -0.33 -1.16
C GLN A 138 14.73 0.93 -1.74
N PRO A 139 15.19 2.13 -1.35
CA PRO A 139 14.78 3.36 -2.02
C PRO A 139 15.08 3.32 -3.51
N LEU A 140 14.25 3.97 -4.32
CA LEU A 140 14.45 4.05 -5.77
C LEU A 140 15.70 4.86 -6.10
N THR A 141 16.54 4.33 -6.98
CA THR A 141 17.68 5.05 -7.56
C THR A 141 17.20 6.03 -8.65
N PRO A 142 18.02 7.01 -9.09
CA PRO A 142 17.70 7.84 -10.24
C PRO A 142 17.40 7.02 -11.51
N GLU A 143 18.11 5.93 -11.69
CA GLU A 143 17.94 5.00 -12.81
C GLU A 143 16.59 4.29 -12.71
N ASP A 144 16.20 3.85 -11.51
CA ASP A 144 14.87 3.25 -11.28
C ASP A 144 13.75 4.27 -11.54
N LEU A 145 13.92 5.52 -11.08
CA LEU A 145 12.96 6.60 -11.34
C LEU A 145 12.84 6.91 -12.83
N PHE A 146 13.94 6.91 -13.58
CA PHE A 146 13.91 7.08 -15.03
C PHE A 146 13.07 6.00 -15.71
N VAL A 147 13.30 4.73 -15.35
CA VAL A 147 12.51 3.61 -15.89
C VAL A 147 11.05 3.71 -15.47
N LEU A 148 10.77 4.12 -14.23
CA LEU A 148 9.42 4.35 -13.74
C LEU A 148 8.69 5.42 -14.57
N LEU A 149 9.30 6.60 -14.77
CA LEU A 149 8.69 7.67 -15.56
C LEU A 149 8.50 7.26 -17.03
N LYS A 150 9.43 6.48 -17.59
CA LYS A 150 9.29 5.93 -18.94
C LYS A 150 8.08 5.00 -19.06
N ASN A 151 7.89 4.11 -18.09
CA ASN A 151 6.73 3.23 -18.04
C ASN A 151 5.42 4.02 -17.85
N ILE A 152 5.44 5.06 -17.02
CA ILE A 152 4.28 5.96 -16.82
C ILE A 152 3.93 6.67 -18.12
N ALA A 153 4.91 7.23 -18.85
CA ALA A 153 4.68 7.88 -20.13
C ALA A 153 4.08 6.91 -21.16
N PHE A 154 4.54 5.66 -21.16
CA PHE A 154 4.01 4.62 -22.04
C PHE A 154 2.56 4.22 -21.69
N VAL A 155 2.25 4.09 -20.39
CA VAL A 155 0.87 3.83 -19.92
C VAL A 155 -0.05 5.01 -20.23
N HIS A 156 0.43 6.24 -20.04
CA HIS A 156 -0.30 7.47 -20.37
C HIS A 156 -0.64 7.52 -21.88
N ALA A 157 0.29 7.08 -22.73
CA ALA A 157 0.08 6.92 -24.18
C ALA A 157 -0.86 5.74 -24.57
N GLY A 158 -1.47 5.05 -23.60
CA GLY A 158 -2.36 3.92 -23.84
C GLY A 158 -1.65 2.68 -24.39
N GLY A 159 -0.34 2.57 -24.16
CA GLY A 159 0.49 1.47 -24.67
C GLY A 159 0.91 1.62 -26.14
N ASP A 160 0.72 2.79 -26.76
CA ASP A 160 1.17 3.09 -28.12
C ASP A 160 2.47 3.92 -28.08
N PRO A 161 3.62 3.35 -28.47
CA PRO A 161 4.90 4.08 -28.47
C PRO A 161 4.88 5.36 -29.31
N SER A 162 4.04 5.43 -30.35
CA SER A 162 3.95 6.59 -31.24
C SER A 162 3.26 7.80 -30.61
N LYS A 163 2.51 7.58 -29.53
CA LYS A 163 1.77 8.63 -28.79
C LYS A 163 2.53 9.15 -27.58
N VAL A 164 3.73 8.65 -27.31
CA VAL A 164 4.54 9.11 -26.18
C VAL A 164 4.99 10.55 -26.43
N LEU A 165 4.46 11.48 -25.63
CA LEU A 165 4.65 12.92 -25.79
C LEU A 165 6.01 13.43 -25.30
N VAL A 166 6.64 12.68 -24.39
CA VAL A 166 7.90 13.07 -23.75
C VAL A 166 8.98 12.03 -24.07
N PRO A 167 10.03 12.39 -24.82
CA PRO A 167 11.16 11.49 -25.09
C PRO A 167 12.05 11.32 -23.86
N ASP A 168 13.00 10.38 -23.93
CA ASP A 168 13.96 10.11 -22.87
C ASP A 168 14.68 11.39 -22.37
N ASP A 169 15.05 12.32 -23.26
CA ASP A 169 15.66 13.61 -22.89
C ASP A 169 14.73 14.47 -22.01
N GLY A 170 13.43 14.44 -22.27
CA GLY A 170 12.44 15.16 -21.47
C GLY A 170 12.23 14.52 -20.09
N ILE A 171 12.35 13.20 -20.00
CA ILE A 171 12.37 12.48 -18.71
C ILE A 171 13.62 12.87 -17.91
N ILE A 172 14.80 12.87 -18.54
CA ILE A 172 16.04 13.30 -17.88
C ILE A 172 15.93 14.75 -17.39
N ALA A 173 15.38 15.64 -18.21
CA ALA A 173 15.15 17.03 -17.82
C ALA A 173 14.17 17.16 -16.63
N THR A 174 13.12 16.34 -16.62
CA THR A 174 12.16 16.25 -15.50
C THR A 174 12.86 15.84 -14.20
N LEU A 175 13.68 14.78 -14.24
CA LEU A 175 14.42 14.30 -13.08
C LEU A 175 15.46 15.31 -12.59
N ARG A 176 16.14 16.03 -13.49
CA ARG A 176 17.07 17.12 -13.12
C ARG A 176 16.35 18.27 -12.43
N ALA A 177 15.24 18.75 -12.99
CA ALA A 177 14.46 19.83 -12.41
C ALA A 177 13.90 19.44 -11.02
N ALA A 178 13.45 18.19 -10.87
CA ALA A 178 13.03 17.65 -9.59
C ALA A 178 14.21 17.57 -8.59
N SER A 179 15.38 17.09 -9.00
CA SER A 179 16.59 17.02 -8.16
C SER A 179 17.08 18.40 -7.72
N GLU A 180 17.05 19.41 -8.59
CA GLU A 180 17.47 20.78 -8.27
C GLU A 180 16.53 21.44 -7.26
N ARG A 181 15.22 21.16 -7.34
CA ARG A 181 14.22 21.79 -6.49
C ARG A 181 14.01 21.07 -5.15
N LEU A 182 14.09 19.73 -5.14
CA LEU A 182 13.89 18.90 -3.95
C LEU A 182 15.20 18.63 -3.19
N GLY A 183 16.36 18.78 -3.83
CA GLY A 183 17.66 18.57 -3.19
C GLY A 183 17.78 17.16 -2.58
N ALA A 184 18.21 17.08 -1.32
CA ALA A 184 18.38 15.81 -0.62
C ALA A 184 17.06 15.04 -0.38
N GLU A 185 15.90 15.69 -0.49
CA GLU A 185 14.58 15.06 -0.33
C GLU A 185 14.09 14.37 -1.60
N TYR A 186 14.76 14.58 -2.73
CA TYR A 186 14.41 13.99 -4.04
C TYR A 186 14.20 12.46 -3.99
N PHE A 187 15.04 11.76 -3.22
CA PHE A 187 14.97 10.30 -3.06
C PHE A 187 13.87 9.82 -2.12
N ARG A 188 13.31 10.74 -1.32
CA ARG A 188 12.28 10.44 -0.32
C ARG A 188 10.87 10.72 -0.82
N THR A 189 10.73 11.48 -1.91
CA THR A 189 9.44 11.85 -2.48
C THR A 189 9.19 11.36 -3.93
N PRO A 190 9.41 10.06 -4.27
CA PRO A 190 9.07 9.53 -5.60
C PRO A 190 7.64 9.86 -6.07
N ARG A 191 6.69 9.88 -5.12
CA ARG A 191 5.28 10.20 -5.39
C ARG A 191 5.09 11.60 -5.97
N ASP A 192 5.82 12.60 -5.46
CA ASP A 192 5.71 13.98 -5.91
C ASP A 192 6.28 14.16 -7.31
N VAL A 193 7.43 13.52 -7.58
CA VAL A 193 8.04 13.49 -8.91
C VAL A 193 7.07 12.88 -9.93
N VAL A 194 6.47 11.73 -9.60
CA VAL A 194 5.47 11.06 -10.44
C VAL A 194 4.25 11.95 -10.68
N ARG A 195 3.71 12.58 -9.64
CA ARG A 195 2.53 13.47 -9.73
C ARG A 195 2.80 14.66 -10.65
N SER A 196 3.93 15.34 -10.47
CA SER A 196 4.35 16.46 -11.32
C SER A 196 4.55 16.02 -12.77
N PHE A 197 5.16 14.85 -12.99
CA PHE A 197 5.37 14.32 -14.34
C PHE A 197 4.05 13.96 -15.05
N ILE A 198 3.11 13.32 -14.36
CA ILE A 198 1.75 13.08 -14.90
C ILE A 198 1.05 14.40 -15.21
N GLY A 199 1.23 15.42 -14.35
CA GLY A 199 0.74 16.77 -14.61
C GLY A 199 1.28 17.34 -15.92
N LEU A 200 2.60 17.22 -16.16
CA LEU A 200 3.23 17.63 -17.43
C LEU A 200 2.63 16.89 -18.63
N LEU A 201 2.48 15.56 -18.55
CA LEU A 201 1.90 14.76 -19.63
C LEU A 201 0.46 15.19 -19.96
N ASN A 202 -0.36 15.44 -18.94
CA ASN A 202 -1.74 15.88 -19.12
C ASN A 202 -1.81 17.26 -19.79
N VAL A 203 -0.92 18.19 -19.45
CA VAL A 203 -0.88 19.51 -20.09
C VAL A 203 -0.44 19.38 -21.56
N LEU A 204 0.56 18.55 -21.86
CA LEU A 204 1.00 18.31 -23.24
C LEU A 204 -0.10 17.71 -24.11
N ASP A 205 -0.82 16.71 -23.58
CA ASP A 205 -1.90 16.03 -24.29
C ASP A 205 -3.04 16.99 -24.65
N GLN A 206 -3.38 17.91 -23.74
CA GLN A 206 -4.42 18.92 -23.95
C GLN A 206 -3.97 20.10 -24.82
N ASN A 207 -2.67 20.27 -25.05
CA ASN A 207 -2.10 21.42 -25.76
C ASN A 207 -1.11 20.99 -26.86
N PRO A 208 -1.58 20.52 -28.03
CA PRO A 208 -0.74 19.94 -29.08
C PRO A 208 0.32 20.88 -29.69
N GLY A 209 0.22 22.19 -29.44
CA GLY A 209 1.20 23.18 -29.89
C GLY A 209 2.29 23.50 -28.85
N LYS A 210 2.24 22.89 -27.66
CA LYS A 210 3.21 23.09 -26.59
C LYS A 210 4.25 21.98 -26.58
N THR A 211 5.48 22.38 -26.27
CA THR A 211 6.60 21.46 -26.14
C THR A 211 6.92 21.21 -24.66
N TRP A 212 7.50 20.05 -24.34
CA TRP A 212 7.86 19.72 -22.97
C TRP A 212 8.93 20.68 -22.41
N GLN A 213 9.80 21.21 -23.28
CA GLN A 213 10.82 22.20 -22.93
C GLN A 213 10.19 23.51 -22.40
N GLU A 214 9.11 23.98 -23.04
CA GLU A 214 8.40 25.18 -22.61
C GLU A 214 7.73 25.00 -21.25
N LEU A 215 7.19 23.81 -20.98
CA LEU A 215 6.41 23.55 -19.78
C LEU A 215 7.29 23.25 -18.56
N LEU A 216 8.42 22.57 -18.74
CA LEU A 216 9.37 22.31 -17.64
C LEU A 216 10.05 23.58 -17.11
N GLY A 217 10.12 24.65 -17.90
CA GLY A 217 10.63 25.96 -17.47
C GLY A 217 9.66 26.76 -16.58
N VAL A 218 8.39 26.36 -16.55
CA VAL A 218 7.39 26.88 -15.59
C VAL A 218 7.54 26.06 -14.30
N GLU A 219 7.21 26.61 -13.13
CA GLU A 219 7.38 25.94 -11.84
C GLU A 219 6.58 24.62 -11.69
N VAL A 220 6.99 23.51 -12.34
CA VAL A 220 6.25 22.22 -12.36
C VAL A 220 6.32 21.47 -11.03
N PHE A 221 7.37 21.70 -10.24
CA PHE A 221 7.61 20.98 -8.99
C PHE A 221 7.38 21.87 -7.77
N THR A 222 6.14 22.07 -7.34
CA THR A 222 5.89 22.75 -6.06
C THR A 222 6.54 21.97 -4.92
N LYS A 223 7.47 22.61 -4.18
CA LYS A 223 8.01 22.03 -2.95
C LYS A 223 6.85 21.92 -1.96
N PRO A 224 6.48 20.73 -1.47
CA PRO A 224 5.44 20.65 -0.45
C PRO A 224 5.94 21.35 0.82
N GLU A 225 5.05 22.07 1.53
CA GLU A 225 5.42 22.84 2.74
C GLU A 225 5.97 21.96 3.87
N ALA A 226 5.78 20.64 3.77
CA ALA A 226 6.53 19.59 4.46
C ALA A 226 6.57 18.36 3.54
N PRO A 227 7.63 17.52 3.58
CA PRO A 227 7.57 16.19 2.96
C PRO A 227 6.55 15.35 3.72
N MET A 228 5.26 15.49 3.36
CA MET A 228 4.22 14.63 3.88
C MET A 228 4.30 13.31 3.16
N SER A 229 4.54 12.25 3.93
CA SER A 229 4.48 10.91 3.39
C SER A 229 3.03 10.59 2.98
N ALA A 230 2.81 9.62 2.10
CA ALA A 230 1.44 9.24 1.71
C ALA A 230 0.60 8.81 2.92
N GLU A 231 1.30 8.26 3.92
CA GLU A 231 0.84 7.86 5.23
C GLU A 231 0.38 9.07 6.06
N GLU A 232 1.09 10.21 6.04
CA GLU A 232 0.71 11.44 6.72
C GLU A 232 -0.48 12.15 6.05
N GLU A 233 -0.56 12.14 4.71
CA GLU A 233 -1.70 12.70 3.97
C GLU A 233 -2.99 11.88 4.22
N PHE A 234 -2.88 10.54 4.24
CA PHE A 234 -3.98 9.64 4.60
C PHE A 234 -4.36 9.74 6.10
N ALA A 235 -3.39 9.99 6.98
CA ALA A 235 -3.64 10.24 8.40
C ALA A 235 -4.40 11.56 8.64
N ASN A 236 -4.03 12.62 7.90
CA ASN A 236 -4.68 13.92 8.00
C ASN A 236 -6.08 13.94 7.37
N GLY A 237 -6.37 13.05 6.41
CA GLY A 237 -7.72 12.83 5.87
C GLY A 237 -8.62 11.96 6.75
N ALA A 238 -8.06 11.16 7.66
CA ALA A 238 -8.79 10.34 8.61
C ALA A 238 -8.85 11.05 9.97
N ALA A 239 -9.74 12.04 10.09
CA ALA A 239 -10.16 12.49 11.42
C ALA A 239 -10.61 11.26 12.24
N PRO A 240 -10.26 11.17 13.55
CA PRO A 240 -10.80 10.11 14.37
C PRO A 240 -12.32 10.16 14.26
N ALA A 241 -12.96 9.03 13.96
CA ALA A 241 -14.40 8.93 13.95
C ALA A 241 -14.90 9.40 15.31
N THR A 242 -15.40 10.64 15.37
CA THR A 242 -16.29 11.07 16.43
C THR A 242 -17.58 10.31 16.21
N ASP A 243 -18.03 9.58 17.21
CA ASP A 243 -19.18 8.66 17.21
C ASP A 243 -20.55 9.31 16.86
N ASP A 244 -20.58 10.52 16.30
CA ASP A 244 -21.79 11.20 15.90
C ASP A 244 -21.56 12.00 14.59
N ALA A 245 -21.69 11.32 13.44
CA ALA A 245 -22.04 12.00 12.19
C ALA A 245 -22.68 11.00 11.21
N ALA A 246 -23.93 11.29 10.86
CA ALA A 246 -24.72 10.53 9.92
C ALA A 246 -24.04 10.40 8.55
N ASP A 247 -23.93 9.16 8.09
CA ASP A 247 -24.23 8.69 6.72
C ASP A 247 -23.97 9.71 5.60
N ASP A 248 -22.73 9.73 5.09
CA ASP A 248 -22.37 10.42 3.84
C ASP A 248 -21.72 9.46 2.84
N LEU A 249 -22.34 8.29 2.66
CA LEU A 249 -22.18 7.50 1.44
C LEU A 249 -23.16 8.04 0.40
N THR A 250 -22.72 9.10 -0.28
CA THR A 250 -23.40 9.63 -1.46
C THR A 250 -23.73 8.52 -2.45
N SER A 251 -25.04 8.36 -2.71
CA SER A 251 -25.58 7.40 -3.65
C SER A 251 -25.10 7.70 -5.07
N PHE A 252 -24.28 6.81 -5.64
CA PHE A 252 -24.06 6.74 -7.08
C PHE A 252 -25.38 6.37 -7.77
N LYS A 253 -25.88 7.22 -8.67
CA LYS A 253 -26.92 6.85 -9.63
C LYS A 253 -26.33 6.85 -11.03
N LEU A 254 -26.67 5.79 -11.79
CA LEU A 254 -26.43 5.62 -13.22
C LEU A 254 -27.04 6.76 -14.04
#